data_AF-A0A914M1N6-F1
#
_entry.id   AF-A0A914M1N6-F1
#
_cell.length_a   1.000
_cell.length_b   1.000
_cell.length_c   1.000
_cell.angle_alpha   90.00
_cell.angle_beta   90.00
_cell.angle_gamma   90.00
#
_symmetry.space_group_name_H-M   'P 1'
#
loop_
_entity.id
_entity.type
_entity.pdbx_description
1 polymer ?
#
loop_
_entity_poly.entity_id
_entity_poly.type
_entity_poly.pdbx_seq_one_letter_code
_entity_poly.pdbx_strand_id
1 'polypeptide(L)'
;MNIRTGNNMSELRGPTEISSGAPPHAQIKTGSLVQLLCKFNGGCTPESLHREMRKKYNENIQFLQSLTSMTNEDVAINGIGQKTFSDNNMKPGKKFIVTNHLRHIQFEVYPSKLTKLGADRIFALRGYLRVTIRQYFYVRHHIDLVYPHLPLVCVVGGRQHQYFYPLECLDVVEVEDQK
;
A
#
# COMPACT_ATOMS: atom_id res chain seq x y z
N MET A 1 -21.15 82.18 19.14
CA MET A 1 -20.75 81.66 17.81
C MET A 1 -21.38 80.28 17.68
N ASN A 2 -22.47 80.15 16.93
CA ASN A 2 -22.55 79.95 15.47
C ASN A 2 -22.32 78.49 15.03
N ILE A 3 -23.36 77.95 14.37
CA ILE A 3 -23.37 77.01 13.23
C ILE A 3 -23.23 75.51 13.61
N ARG A 4 -24.30 74.69 13.55
CA ARG A 4 -24.99 74.04 12.40
C ARG A 4 -24.16 72.98 11.66
N THR A 5 -24.80 71.80 11.49
CA THR A 5 -24.76 70.86 10.34
C THR A 5 -23.42 70.18 10.01
N GLY A 6 -23.32 68.90 9.68
CA GLY A 6 -24.31 67.87 9.41
C GLY A 6 -23.67 66.75 8.56
N ASN A 7 -24.30 65.58 8.61
CA ASN A 7 -24.43 64.56 7.55
C ASN A 7 -23.25 63.69 7.04
N ASN A 8 -23.52 62.39 7.15
CA ASN A 8 -23.51 61.33 6.14
C ASN A 8 -22.17 60.82 5.59
N MET A 9 -21.90 59.53 5.83
CA MET A 9 -22.04 58.52 4.77
C MET A 9 -21.95 57.11 5.37
N SER A 10 -23.03 56.37 5.12
CA SER A 10 -23.20 54.94 5.27
C SER A 10 -22.23 54.15 4.39
N GLU A 11 -21.56 53.14 4.94
CA GLU A 11 -21.17 51.95 4.17
C GLU A 11 -21.48 50.69 4.97
N LEU A 12 -22.50 49.97 4.49
CA LEU A 12 -22.73 48.57 4.80
C LEU A 12 -21.44 47.78 4.50
N ARG A 13 -20.89 47.10 5.50
CA ARG A 13 -20.11 45.88 5.26
C ARG A 13 -20.86 44.72 5.87
N GLY A 14 -21.39 43.88 4.96
CA GLY A 14 -22.07 42.64 5.27
C GLY A 14 -21.15 41.62 5.95
N PRO A 15 -21.69 40.44 6.29
CA PRO A 15 -20.94 39.39 6.95
C PRO A 15 -19.75 38.99 6.07
N THR A 16 -18.56 39.06 6.63
CA THR A 16 -17.36 38.56 5.97
C THR A 16 -17.44 37.04 6.00
N GLU A 17 -17.89 36.44 4.90
CA GLU A 17 -17.75 35.02 4.65
C GLU A 17 -16.25 34.69 4.67
N ILE A 18 -15.80 34.11 5.78
CA ILE A 18 -14.51 33.42 5.80
C ILE A 18 -14.74 32.16 4.97
N SER A 19 -14.41 32.27 3.69
CA SER A 19 -14.22 31.14 2.79
C SER A 19 -13.19 30.19 3.41
N SER A 20 -13.68 29.18 4.12
CA SER A 20 -12.88 28.03 4.52
C SER A 20 -12.68 27.16 3.29
N GLY A 21 -11.79 27.60 2.40
CA GLY A 21 -11.25 26.80 1.31
C GLY A 21 -10.31 25.73 1.85
N ALA A 22 -10.80 24.84 2.71
CA ALA A 22 -10.11 23.60 2.99
C ALA A 22 -10.14 22.76 1.69
N PRO A 23 -8.99 22.26 1.20
CA PRO A 23 -9.00 21.38 0.04
C PRO A 23 -9.84 20.13 0.37
N PRO A 24 -10.54 19.54 -0.61
CA PRO A 24 -11.34 18.34 -0.41
C PRO A 24 -10.46 17.25 0.20
N HIS A 25 -10.79 16.82 1.41
CA HIS A 25 -10.01 15.83 2.13
C HIS A 25 -10.23 14.47 1.46
N ALA A 26 -9.26 14.00 0.67
CA ALA A 26 -9.33 12.67 0.06
C ALA A 26 -9.54 11.58 1.13
N GLN A 27 -10.44 10.63 0.86
CA GLN A 27 -10.71 9.54 1.80
C GLN A 27 -9.72 8.39 1.56
N ILE A 28 -9.04 7.96 2.63
CA ILE A 28 -8.08 6.85 2.57
C ILE A 28 -8.79 5.57 3.00
N LYS A 29 -8.73 4.54 2.15
CA LYS A 29 -9.26 3.21 2.44
C LYS A 29 -8.13 2.21 2.48
N THR A 30 -8.04 1.46 3.57
CA THR A 30 -7.06 0.39 3.75
C THR A 30 -7.77 -0.96 3.81
N GLY A 31 -7.21 -1.97 3.16
CA GLY A 31 -7.76 -3.33 3.17
C GLY A 31 -6.69 -4.41 3.11
N SER A 32 -7.01 -5.59 3.65
CA SER A 32 -6.10 -6.74 3.63
C SER A 32 -5.87 -7.23 2.21
N LEU A 33 -4.59 -7.40 1.84
CA LEU A 33 -4.24 -7.95 0.52
C LEU A 33 -4.75 -9.38 0.33
N VAL A 34 -4.75 -10.20 1.38
CA VAL A 34 -5.25 -11.59 1.34
C VAL A 34 -6.74 -11.62 0.97
N GLN A 35 -7.55 -10.78 1.62
CA GLN A 35 -8.99 -10.70 1.33
C GLN A 35 -9.25 -10.19 -0.09
N LEU A 36 -8.50 -9.20 -0.54
CA LEU A 36 -8.62 -8.67 -1.90
C LEU A 36 -8.27 -9.73 -2.95
N LEU A 37 -7.19 -10.49 -2.74
CA LEU A 37 -6.81 -11.59 -3.63
C LEU A 37 -7.83 -12.72 -3.61
N CYS A 38 -8.43 -13.03 -2.46
CA CYS A 38 -9.53 -13.99 -2.37
C CYS A 38 -10.71 -13.55 -3.23
N LYS A 39 -11.10 -12.28 -3.15
CA LYS A 39 -12.18 -11.70 -3.97
C LYS A 39 -11.84 -11.74 -5.46
N PHE A 40 -10.62 -11.38 -5.84
CA PHE A 40 -10.15 -11.42 -7.23
C PHE A 40 -10.18 -12.84 -7.82
N ASN A 41 -9.85 -13.85 -7.01
CA ASN A 41 -9.86 -15.26 -7.43
C ASN A 41 -11.24 -15.95 -7.27
N GLY A 42 -12.33 -15.18 -7.32
CA GLY A 42 -13.70 -15.72 -7.31
C GLY A 42 -14.30 -15.91 -5.93
N GLY A 43 -13.79 -15.22 -4.90
CA GLY A 43 -14.33 -15.27 -3.53
C GLY A 43 -13.91 -16.51 -2.75
N CYS A 44 -12.68 -16.98 -2.95
CA CYS A 44 -12.15 -18.14 -2.21
C CYS A 44 -11.82 -17.81 -0.73
N THR A 45 -11.44 -18.81 0.05
CA THR A 45 -10.95 -18.61 1.43
C THR A 45 -9.42 -18.49 1.46
N PRO A 46 -8.82 -17.88 2.50
CA PRO A 46 -7.36 -17.83 2.64
C PRO A 46 -6.67 -19.18 2.52
N GLU A 47 -7.26 -20.26 3.03
CA GLU A 47 -6.70 -21.62 2.99
C GLU A 47 -6.66 -22.18 1.57
N SER A 48 -7.62 -21.79 0.73
CA SER A 48 -7.71 -22.22 -0.67
C SER A 48 -7.01 -21.26 -1.65
N LEU A 49 -6.66 -20.05 -1.21
CA LEU A 49 -6.13 -18.98 -2.05
C LEU A 49 -4.87 -19.41 -2.81
N HIS A 50 -3.92 -20.10 -2.18
CA HIS A 50 -2.70 -20.53 -2.88
C HIS A 50 -3.00 -21.50 -4.05
N ARG A 51 -4.04 -22.33 -3.95
CA ARG A 51 -4.45 -23.19 -5.06
C ARG A 51 -5.01 -22.36 -6.21
N GLU A 52 -5.87 -21.39 -5.90
CA GLU A 52 -6.51 -20.56 -6.92
C GLU A 52 -5.51 -19.62 -7.62
N MET A 53 -4.61 -19.00 -6.85
CA MET A 53 -3.53 -18.17 -7.40
C MET A 53 -2.63 -18.94 -8.38
N ARG A 54 -2.39 -20.23 -8.14
CA ARG A 54 -1.59 -21.08 -9.05
C ARG A 54 -2.27 -21.34 -10.38
N LYS A 55 -3.61 -21.47 -10.41
CA LYS A 55 -4.36 -21.66 -11.66
C LYS A 55 -4.23 -20.44 -12.57
N LYS A 56 -4.13 -19.25 -11.97
CA LYS A 56 -4.16 -17.95 -12.64
C LYS A 56 -2.93 -17.11 -12.28
N TYR A 57 -1.74 -17.71 -12.32
CA TYR A 57 -0.51 -17.09 -11.81
C TYR A 57 -0.22 -15.74 -12.48
N ASN A 58 -0.28 -15.67 -13.81
CA ASN A 58 0.01 -14.44 -14.55
C ASN A 58 -1.01 -13.33 -14.28
N GLU A 59 -2.31 -13.69 -14.23
CA GLU A 59 -3.39 -12.75 -13.90
C GLU A 59 -3.20 -12.16 -12.50
N ASN A 60 -2.81 -12.99 -11.53
CA ASN A 60 -2.56 -12.53 -10.16
C ASN A 60 -1.37 -11.57 -10.07
N ILE A 61 -0.29 -11.81 -10.83
CA ILE A 61 0.84 -10.88 -10.90
C ILE A 61 0.44 -9.55 -11.53
N GLN A 62 -0.24 -9.59 -12.67
CA GLN A 62 -0.71 -8.38 -13.34
C GLN A 62 -1.67 -7.58 -12.46
N PHE A 63 -2.56 -8.28 -11.75
CA PHE A 63 -3.45 -7.66 -10.77
C PHE A 63 -2.66 -7.00 -9.63
N LEU A 64 -1.70 -7.69 -9.04
CA LEU A 64 -0.85 -7.10 -7.99
C LEU A 64 -0.08 -5.86 -8.47
N GLN A 65 0.43 -5.90 -9.71
CA GLN A 65 1.17 -4.77 -10.30
C GLN A 65 0.26 -3.57 -10.56
N SER A 66 -1.02 -3.79 -10.89
CA SER A 66 -1.99 -2.69 -11.07
C SER A 66 -2.44 -2.03 -9.77
N LEU A 67 -2.10 -2.60 -8.61
CA LEU A 67 -2.37 -2.04 -7.28
C LEU A 67 -1.22 -1.16 -6.76
N THR A 68 -0.26 -0.78 -7.61
CA THR A 68 0.90 0.04 -7.22
C THR A 68 0.90 1.39 -7.93
N SER A 69 1.65 2.35 -7.38
CA SER A 69 1.68 3.71 -7.91
C SER A 69 2.58 3.92 -9.12
N MET A 70 3.40 2.92 -9.47
CA MET A 70 4.37 2.91 -10.56
C MET A 70 4.05 1.81 -11.56
N THR A 71 4.37 2.03 -12.83
CA THR A 71 4.26 0.96 -13.84
C THR A 71 5.44 0.00 -13.75
N ASN A 72 5.34 -1.15 -14.43
CA ASN A 72 6.45 -2.10 -14.53
C ASN A 72 7.66 -1.48 -15.26
N GLU A 73 7.41 -0.62 -16.24
CA GLU A 73 8.43 0.12 -16.97
C GLU A 73 9.16 1.08 -16.04
N ASP A 74 8.42 1.84 -15.23
CA ASP A 74 9.02 2.76 -14.25
C ASP A 74 9.87 2.00 -13.22
N VAL A 75 9.37 0.86 -12.73
CA VAL A 75 10.10 -0.01 -11.79
C VAL A 75 11.39 -0.53 -12.42
N ALA A 76 11.35 -0.95 -13.69
CA ALA A 76 12.52 -1.43 -14.42
C ALA A 76 13.56 -0.33 -14.65
N ILE A 77 13.12 0.88 -15.04
CA ILE A 77 14.00 2.04 -15.26
C ILE A 77 14.69 2.45 -13.95
N ASN A 78 13.94 2.50 -12.84
CA ASN A 78 14.47 2.94 -11.55
C ASN A 78 15.26 1.83 -10.83
N GLY A 79 15.05 0.56 -11.18
CA GLY A 79 15.69 -0.58 -10.52
C GLY A 79 15.34 -0.71 -9.04
N ILE A 80 14.13 -0.28 -8.64
CA ILE A 80 13.65 -0.28 -7.25
C ILE A 80 12.52 -1.30 -7.05
N GLY A 81 12.64 -2.15 -6.03
CA GLY A 81 11.58 -3.10 -5.67
C GLY A 81 10.61 -2.57 -4.61
N GLN A 82 11.00 -1.49 -3.92
CA GLN A 82 10.23 -0.85 -2.88
C GLN A 82 10.70 0.59 -2.67
N LYS A 83 9.82 1.46 -2.17
CA LYS A 83 10.17 2.82 -1.73
C LYS A 83 9.52 3.14 -0.39
N THR A 84 10.07 4.07 0.35
CA THR A 84 9.41 4.59 1.56
C THR A 84 8.05 5.16 1.20
N PHE A 85 7.02 4.72 1.91
CA PHE A 85 5.67 5.21 1.76
C PHE A 85 5.50 6.48 2.58
N SER A 86 4.87 7.50 1.98
CA SER A 86 4.61 8.79 2.61
C SER A 86 3.29 9.34 2.08
N ASP A 87 2.47 9.84 2.99
CA ASP A 87 1.13 10.38 2.70
C ASP A 87 1.16 11.53 1.69
N ASN A 88 2.29 12.24 1.59
CA ASN A 88 2.49 13.32 0.63
C ASN A 88 2.40 12.87 -0.84
N ASN A 89 2.54 11.57 -1.11
CA ASN A 89 2.45 11.00 -2.45
C ASN A 89 1.04 10.44 -2.78
N MET A 90 0.09 10.55 -1.86
CA MET A 90 -1.28 10.12 -2.07
C MET A 90 -2.00 11.08 -3.02
N LYS A 91 -2.32 10.58 -4.21
CA LYS A 91 -3.18 11.26 -5.18
C LYS A 91 -4.47 10.47 -5.31
N PRO A 92 -5.63 11.13 -5.45
CA PRO A 92 -6.88 10.43 -5.69
C PRO A 92 -6.82 9.51 -6.91
N GLY A 93 -7.52 8.39 -6.82
CA GLY A 93 -7.54 7.33 -7.83
C GLY A 93 -6.31 6.42 -7.82
N LYS A 94 -5.31 6.66 -6.96
CA LYS A 94 -4.13 5.77 -6.83
C LYS A 94 -4.31 4.68 -5.79
N LYS A 95 -3.64 3.56 -6.06
CA LYS A 95 -3.53 2.38 -5.19
C LYS A 95 -2.08 2.13 -4.83
N PHE A 96 -1.88 1.60 -3.64
CA PHE A 96 -0.56 1.30 -3.09
C PHE A 96 -0.60 -0.04 -2.37
N ILE A 97 0.39 -0.89 -2.59
CA ILE A 97 0.63 -2.06 -1.73
C ILE A 97 1.67 -1.66 -0.70
N VAL A 98 1.28 -1.65 0.58
CA VAL A 98 2.13 -1.17 1.67
C VAL A 98 2.38 -2.24 2.72
N THR A 99 3.54 -2.16 3.35
CA THR A 99 3.86 -3.02 4.52
C THR A 99 3.10 -2.55 5.76
N ASN A 100 2.47 -3.49 6.47
CA ASN A 100 1.66 -3.20 7.65
C ASN A 100 2.33 -3.58 8.99
N HIS A 101 3.48 -4.27 8.93
CA HIS A 101 4.17 -4.82 10.11
C HIS A 101 5.32 -3.95 10.62
N LEU A 102 5.69 -2.89 9.90
CA LEU A 102 6.82 -2.04 10.22
C LEU A 102 6.35 -0.77 10.94
N ARG A 103 6.66 -0.67 12.24
CA ARG A 103 6.10 0.37 13.12
C ARG A 103 6.59 1.80 12.84
N HIS A 104 7.82 1.95 12.34
CA HIS A 104 8.47 3.26 12.19
C HIS A 104 8.57 3.74 10.75
N ILE A 105 8.43 2.83 9.79
CA ILE A 105 8.56 3.12 8.38
C ILE A 105 7.69 2.15 7.62
N GLN A 106 6.84 2.68 6.74
CA GLN A 106 6.12 1.86 5.78
C GLN A 106 6.84 1.93 4.44
N PHE A 107 6.82 0.82 3.74
CA PHE A 107 7.29 0.72 2.36
C PHE A 107 6.12 0.43 1.44
N GLU A 108 6.06 1.16 0.32
CA GLU A 108 5.33 0.73 -0.86
C GLU A 108 6.17 -0.33 -1.58
N VAL A 109 5.53 -1.43 -1.93
CA VAL A 109 6.15 -2.63 -2.50
C VAL A 109 5.72 -2.75 -3.97
N TYR A 110 6.67 -3.04 -4.85
CA TYR A 110 6.44 -3.23 -6.30
C TYR A 110 6.61 -4.70 -6.71
N PRO A 111 5.52 -5.48 -6.76
CA PRO A 111 5.57 -6.92 -6.99
C PRO A 111 6.24 -7.27 -8.32
N SER A 112 7.35 -8.02 -8.26
CA SER A 112 8.02 -8.53 -9.46
C SER A 112 7.58 -9.96 -9.77
N LYS A 113 7.37 -10.78 -8.73
CA LYS A 113 6.96 -12.19 -8.87
C LYS A 113 6.27 -12.68 -7.60
N LEU A 114 5.58 -13.82 -7.72
CA LEU A 114 5.04 -14.58 -6.61
C LEU A 114 5.86 -15.84 -6.46
N THR A 115 6.11 -16.24 -5.22
CA THR A 115 6.82 -17.50 -5.00
C THR A 115 5.90 -18.69 -5.22
N LYS A 116 6.48 -19.82 -5.65
CA LYS A 116 5.72 -21.09 -5.79
C LYS A 116 5.47 -21.80 -4.45
N LEU A 117 6.21 -21.40 -3.42
CA LEU A 117 6.21 -22.00 -2.09
C LEU A 117 5.92 -20.92 -1.05
N GLY A 118 5.42 -21.32 0.11
CA GLY A 118 5.18 -20.40 1.22
C GLY A 118 6.40 -20.15 2.11
N ALA A 119 6.15 -19.36 3.16
CA ALA A 119 7.13 -18.87 4.13
C ALA A 119 7.89 -19.99 4.86
N ASP A 120 7.29 -21.18 5.01
CA ASP A 120 7.93 -22.33 5.66
C ASP A 120 9.08 -22.94 4.84
N ARG A 121 9.11 -22.69 3.52
CA ARG A 121 10.04 -23.39 2.60
C ARG A 121 11.02 -22.46 1.93
N ILE A 122 10.85 -21.14 2.07
CA ILE A 122 11.73 -20.14 1.46
C ILE A 122 12.67 -19.61 2.52
N PHE A 123 13.96 -19.57 2.21
CA PHE A 123 14.98 -19.09 3.13
C PHE A 123 15.14 -17.57 3.04
N ALA A 124 15.02 -16.90 4.19
CA ALA A 124 15.30 -15.47 4.35
C ALA A 124 16.80 -15.20 4.29
N LEU A 125 17.58 -16.04 4.97
CA LEU A 125 19.03 -15.96 5.06
C LEU A 125 19.64 -17.20 4.43
N ARG A 126 20.38 -17.03 3.33
CA ARG A 126 21.12 -18.10 2.68
C ARG A 126 22.45 -18.30 3.43
N GLY A 127 22.67 -19.50 3.95
CA GLY A 127 23.84 -19.84 4.76
C GLY A 127 23.58 -21.03 5.67
N TYR A 128 24.48 -21.27 6.62
CA TYR A 128 24.44 -22.43 7.52
C TYR A 128 23.12 -22.54 8.32
N LEU A 129 22.55 -21.41 8.74
CA LEU A 129 21.37 -21.39 9.62
C LEU A 129 20.05 -21.76 8.91
N ARG A 130 20.00 -21.69 7.56
CA ARG A 130 18.79 -22.00 6.76
C ARG A 130 17.49 -21.45 7.37
N VAL A 131 17.50 -20.18 7.78
CA VAL A 131 16.34 -19.53 8.43
C VAL A 131 15.25 -19.30 7.38
N THR A 132 14.06 -19.85 7.61
CA THR A 132 12.91 -19.67 6.73
C THR A 132 12.30 -18.27 6.89
N ILE A 133 11.52 -17.82 5.91
CA ILE A 133 10.81 -16.54 6.00
C ILE A 133 9.89 -16.54 7.22
N ARG A 134 9.19 -17.65 7.52
CA ARG A 134 8.37 -17.75 8.73
C ARG A 134 9.19 -17.53 10.00
N GLN A 135 10.31 -18.23 10.14
CA GLN A 135 11.20 -18.09 11.30
C GLN A 135 11.75 -16.67 11.41
N TYR A 136 12.12 -16.07 10.28
CA TYR A 136 12.61 -14.70 10.25
C TYR A 136 11.54 -13.71 10.74
N PHE A 137 10.29 -13.82 10.27
CA PHE A 137 9.20 -12.95 10.72
C PHE A 137 8.86 -13.16 12.20
N TYR A 138 8.92 -14.40 12.69
CA TYR A 138 8.72 -14.69 14.10
C TYR A 138 9.79 -14.05 14.98
N VAL A 139 11.08 -14.20 14.63
CA VAL A 139 12.19 -13.71 15.46
C VAL A 139 12.40 -12.20 15.31
N ARG A 140 12.41 -11.69 14.08
CA ARG A 140 12.77 -10.29 13.79
C ARG A 140 11.60 -9.33 13.96
N HIS A 141 10.40 -9.77 13.60
CA HIS A 141 9.20 -8.93 13.56
C HIS A 141 8.19 -9.27 14.66
N HIS A 142 8.43 -10.35 15.43
CA HIS A 142 7.51 -10.84 16.45
C HIS A 142 6.12 -11.17 15.89
N ILE A 143 6.09 -11.76 14.68
CA ILE A 143 4.86 -12.16 13.99
C ILE A 143 4.88 -13.67 13.78
N ASP A 144 3.94 -14.36 14.41
CA ASP A 144 3.62 -15.74 14.02
C ASP A 144 2.65 -15.69 12.84
N LEU A 145 3.13 -16.12 11.67
CA LEU A 145 2.36 -16.00 10.44
C LEU A 145 1.13 -16.93 10.50
N VAL A 146 -0.05 -16.40 10.18
CA VAL A 146 -1.31 -17.17 10.18
C VAL A 146 -1.39 -18.05 8.93
N TYR A 147 -0.94 -17.54 7.80
CA TYR A 147 -1.00 -18.22 6.50
C TYR A 147 0.40 -18.47 5.91
N PRO A 148 1.31 -19.19 6.61
CA PRO A 148 2.69 -19.39 6.15
C PRO A 148 2.78 -20.26 4.89
N HIS A 149 1.71 -20.95 4.52
CA HIS A 149 1.60 -21.77 3.32
C HIS A 149 1.29 -20.97 2.05
N LEU A 150 0.83 -19.71 2.18
CA LEU A 150 0.54 -18.83 1.05
C LEU A 150 1.82 -18.40 0.33
N PRO A 151 1.75 -18.13 -0.99
CA PRO A 151 2.90 -17.61 -1.72
C PRO A 151 3.30 -16.23 -1.18
N LEU A 152 4.55 -15.85 -1.38
CA LEU A 152 5.10 -14.56 -0.96
C LEU A 152 5.15 -13.64 -2.16
N VAL A 153 4.88 -12.35 -1.95
CA VAL A 153 5.26 -11.31 -2.90
C VAL A 153 6.76 -11.17 -2.87
N CYS A 154 7.41 -11.29 -4.01
CA CYS A 154 8.82 -11.02 -4.14
C CYS A 154 9.05 -9.77 -4.98
N VAL A 155 9.91 -8.92 -4.45
CA VAL A 155 10.36 -7.70 -5.12
C VAL A 155 11.85 -7.74 -5.33
N VAL A 156 12.28 -7.26 -6.49
CA VAL A 156 13.69 -7.19 -6.87
C VAL A 156 14.16 -5.75 -6.71
N GLY A 157 15.05 -5.51 -5.75
CA GLY A 157 15.76 -4.25 -5.62
C GLY A 157 17.06 -4.22 -6.43
N GLY A 158 17.72 -3.07 -6.42
CA GLY A 158 19.05 -2.91 -7.02
C GLY A 158 20.05 -3.97 -6.54
N ARG A 159 21.04 -4.27 -7.40
CA ARG A 159 22.09 -5.28 -7.15
C ARG A 159 21.56 -6.72 -6.95
N GLN A 160 20.47 -7.07 -7.62
CA GLN A 160 19.85 -8.40 -7.58
C GLN A 160 19.33 -8.84 -6.20
N HIS A 161 19.16 -7.90 -5.27
CA HIS A 161 18.64 -8.21 -3.95
C HIS A 161 17.14 -8.52 -4.03
N GLN A 162 16.72 -9.63 -3.43
CA GLN A 162 15.33 -10.06 -3.44
C GLN A 162 14.75 -9.94 -2.04
N TYR A 163 13.65 -9.22 -1.92
CA TYR A 163 12.86 -9.17 -0.70
C TYR A 163 11.62 -10.03 -0.87
N PHE A 164 11.19 -10.66 0.22
CA PHE A 164 10.02 -11.54 0.24
C PHE A 164 9.06 -11.08 1.34
N TYR A 165 7.81 -10.86 0.97
CA TYR A 165 6.76 -10.37 1.84
C TYR A 165 5.62 -11.40 1.91
N PRO A 166 5.30 -11.93 3.11
CA PRO A 166 4.06 -12.65 3.34
C PRO A 166 2.84 -11.78 2.98
N LEU A 167 1.82 -12.36 2.37
CA LEU A 167 0.63 -11.60 1.92
C LEU A 167 -0.11 -10.91 3.06
N GLU A 168 -0.15 -11.53 4.23
CA GLU A 168 -0.76 -10.96 5.44
C GLU A 168 0.01 -9.77 6.03
N CYS A 169 1.27 -9.61 5.63
CA CYS A 169 2.12 -8.49 6.04
C CYS A 169 2.02 -7.29 5.09
N LEU A 170 1.06 -7.32 4.16
CA LEU A 170 0.80 -6.31 3.15
C LEU A 170 -0.68 -5.89 3.16
N ASP A 171 -0.91 -4.59 3.11
CA ASP A 171 -2.21 -3.98 2.92
C ASP A 171 -2.27 -3.25 1.58
N VAL A 172 -3.49 -3.07 1.08
CA VAL A 172 -3.78 -2.22 -0.07
C VAL A 172 -4.40 -0.92 0.44
N VAL A 173 -3.82 0.20 0.04
CA VAL A 173 -4.31 1.53 0.33
C VAL A 173 -4.85 2.15 -0.96
N GLU A 174 -6.08 2.63 -0.92
CA GLU A 174 -6.77 3.31 -2.03
C GLU A 174 -7.16 4.72 -1.58
N VAL A 175 -6.89 5.70 -2.42
CA VAL A 175 -7.24 7.11 -2.19
C VAL A 175 -8.46 7.42 -3.04
N GLU A 176 -9.63 7.55 -2.41
CA GLU A 176 -10.90 7.81 -3.09
C GLU A 176 -11.12 9.33 -3.23
N ASP A 177 -11.65 9.75 -4.39
CA ASP A 177 -12.20 11.09 -4.58
C ASP A 177 -13.48 11.22 -3.74
N GLN A 178 -13.57 12.26 -2.91
CA GLN A 178 -14.85 12.62 -2.30
C GLN A 178 -15.78 13.10 -3.42
N LYS A 179 -16.81 12.30 -3.72
CA LYS A 179 -17.90 12.66 -4.63
C LYS A 179 -18.85 13.68 -3.99
#